data_AF-A0A4U1G8R9-F1
#
_entry.id   AF-A0A4U1G8R9-F1
#
_cell.length_a   1.000
_cell.length_b   1.000
_cell.length_c   1.000
_cell.angle_alpha   90.00
_cell.angle_beta   90.00
_cell.angle_gamma   90.00
#
_symmetry.space_group_name_H-M   'P 1'
#
loop_
_entity.id
_entity.type
_entity.pdbx_description
1 polymer ?
#
loop_
_entity_poly.entity_id
_entity_poly.type
_entity_poly.pdbx_seq_one_letter_code
_entity_poly.pdbx_strand_id
1 'polypeptide(L)'
;MFYTANLKSQRIIYVLLVIVVIALGILSRKITVIPLIVGDILYAVMMFLLIKFLLIQLRYWKVALISLSICYFIEISQLYHAPWINQIRNTTIGALVLGHGFLWSDMIAYTVGIAIVYFITLSSSRGV
;
A
#
# COMPACT_ATOMS: atom_id res chain seq x y z
N MET A 1 -22.51 -23.01 0.47
CA MET A 1 -21.98 -23.78 1.63
C MET A 1 -20.83 -22.96 2.19
N PHE A 2 -21.03 -22.42 3.40
CA PHE A 2 -20.17 -21.42 4.03
C PHE A 2 -18.74 -21.95 4.23
N TYR A 3 -17.79 -21.51 3.42
CA TYR A 3 -16.41 -21.40 3.93
C TYR A 3 -16.41 -20.21 4.89
N THR A 4 -16.75 -20.48 6.16
CA THR A 4 -16.32 -19.61 7.26
C THR A 4 -14.80 -19.71 7.31
N ALA A 5 -14.12 -19.01 6.40
CA ALA A 5 -12.68 -18.95 6.41
C ALA A 5 -12.27 -18.42 7.77
N ASN A 6 -11.57 -19.26 8.54
CA ASN A 6 -11.10 -18.92 9.87
C ASN A 6 -10.36 -17.57 9.79
N LEU A 7 -10.62 -16.65 10.73
CA LEU A 7 -9.95 -15.35 10.75
C LEU A 7 -8.41 -15.50 10.71
N LYS A 8 -7.86 -16.60 11.25
CA LYS A 8 -6.44 -16.95 11.12
C LYS A 8 -6.04 -17.26 9.67
N SER A 9 -6.80 -18.09 8.94
CA SER A 9 -6.54 -18.40 7.54
C SER A 9 -6.63 -17.16 6.65
N GLN A 10 -7.59 -16.28 6.90
CA GLN A 10 -7.71 -15.00 6.19
C GLN A 10 -6.50 -14.10 6.44
N ARG A 11 -6.04 -13.99 7.70
CA ARG A 11 -4.82 -13.23 8.04
C ARG A 11 -3.59 -13.76 7.32
N ILE A 12 -3.43 -15.08 7.22
CA ILE A 12 -2.29 -15.70 6.51
C ILE A 12 -2.30 -15.32 5.03
N ILE A 13 -3.48 -15.33 4.37
CA ILE A 13 -3.61 -14.92 2.97
C ILE A 13 -3.14 -13.47 2.78
N TYR A 14 -3.62 -12.54 3.61
CA TYR A 14 -3.21 -11.14 3.50
C TYR A 14 -1.71 -10.94 3.76
N VAL A 15 -1.11 -11.65 4.73
CA VAL A 15 0.34 -11.59 4.98
C VAL A 15 1.12 -12.08 3.76
N LEU A 16 0.72 -13.21 3.18
CA LEU A 16 1.38 -13.76 2.00
C LEU A 16 1.27 -12.78 0.82
N LEU A 17 0.11 -12.18 0.60
CA LEU A 17 -0.08 -11.15 -0.42
C LEU A 17 0.79 -9.91 -0.17
N VAL A 18 0.91 -9.44 1.07
CA VAL A 18 1.79 -8.31 1.42
C VAL A 18 3.25 -8.63 1.09
N ILE A 19 3.74 -9.83 1.44
CA ILE A 19 5.11 -10.25 1.12
C ILE A 19 5.35 -10.28 -0.39
N VAL A 20 4.40 -10.83 -1.15
CA VAL A 20 4.48 -10.87 -2.62
C VAL A 20 4.51 -9.46 -3.21
N VAL A 21 3.64 -8.56 -2.75
CA VAL A 21 3.60 -7.17 -3.25
C VAL A 21 4.87 -6.41 -2.89
N ILE A 22 5.45 -6.62 -1.70
CA ILE A 22 6.75 -6.03 -1.32
C ILE A 22 7.85 -6.51 -2.28
N ALA A 23 7.91 -7.82 -2.54
CA ALA A 23 8.91 -8.39 -3.45
C ALA A 23 8.77 -7.80 -4.88
N LEU A 24 7.53 -7.71 -5.39
CA LEU A 24 7.24 -7.10 -6.67
C LEU A 24 7.57 -5.61 -6.71
N GLY A 25 7.27 -4.86 -5.64
CA GLY A 25 7.57 -3.44 -5.55
C GLY A 25 9.07 -3.16 -5.56
N ILE A 26 9.86 -3.95 -4.83
CA ILE A 26 11.32 -3.85 -4.84
C ILE A 26 11.87 -4.24 -6.22
N LEU A 27 11.36 -5.31 -6.82
CA LEU A 27 11.78 -5.76 -8.15
C LEU A 27 11.47 -4.70 -9.22
N SER A 28 10.29 -4.08 -9.15
CA SER A 28 9.87 -2.99 -10.04
C SER A 28 10.85 -1.82 -10.01
N ARG A 29 11.42 -1.50 -8.85
CA ARG A 29 12.40 -0.39 -8.70
C ARG A 29 13.81 -0.76 -9.16
N LYS A 30 14.13 -2.05 -9.31
CA LYS A 30 15.44 -2.52 -9.81
C LYS A 30 15.50 -2.64 -11.33
N ILE A 31 14.36 -2.81 -11.99
CA ILE A 31 14.28 -2.97 -13.44
C ILE A 31 14.08 -1.59 -14.09
N THR A 32 15.10 -1.09 -14.78
CA THR A 32 15.11 0.25 -15.41
C THR A 32 14.04 0.44 -16.49
N VAL A 33 13.54 -0.66 -17.07
CA VAL A 33 12.48 -0.65 -18.08
C VAL A 33 11.09 -0.37 -17.46
N ILE A 34 10.91 -0.64 -16.17
CA ILE A 34 9.62 -0.48 -15.51
C ILE A 34 9.48 0.96 -15.02
N PRO A 35 8.40 1.68 -15.37
CA PRO A 35 8.16 3.03 -14.87
C PRO A 35 8.09 3.06 -13.34
N LEU A 36 8.68 4.07 -12.72
CA LEU A 36 8.70 4.25 -11.26
C LEU A 36 7.29 4.22 -10.64
N ILE A 37 6.31 4.75 -11.38
CA ILE A 37 4.90 4.80 -10.97
C ILE A 37 4.31 3.41 -10.65
N VAL A 38 4.85 2.34 -11.24
CA VAL A 38 4.41 0.97 -10.94
C VAL A 38 4.78 0.59 -9.52
N GLY A 39 5.95 1.01 -9.05
CA GLY A 39 6.38 0.83 -7.67
C GLY A 39 5.46 1.57 -6.69
N ASP A 40 4.97 2.75 -7.05
CA ASP A 40 4.08 3.56 -6.21
C ASP A 40 2.66 3.01 -6.18
N ILE A 41 2.15 2.51 -7.31
CA ILE A 41 0.90 1.73 -7.37
C ILE A 41 0.99 0.52 -6.44
N LEU A 42 2.08 -0.25 -6.52
CA LEU A 42 2.29 -1.44 -5.68
C LEU A 42 2.42 -1.07 -4.19
N TYR A 43 3.05 0.06 -3.87
CA TYR A 43 3.11 0.56 -2.49
C TYR A 43 1.71 0.86 -1.94
N ALA A 44 0.85 1.52 -2.72
CA ALA A 44 -0.52 1.80 -2.30
C ALA A 44 -1.37 0.52 -2.12
N VAL A 45 -1.18 -0.47 -3.00
CA VAL A 45 -1.80 -1.80 -2.86
C VAL A 45 -1.32 -2.49 -1.57
N MET A 46 -0.02 -2.45 -1.29
CA MET A 46 0.53 -2.98 -0.04
C MET A 46 -0.11 -2.32 1.18
N MET A 47 -0.25 -0.99 1.19
CA MET A 47 -0.88 -0.25 2.29
C MET A 47 -2.35 -0.63 2.49
N PHE A 48 -3.10 -0.88 1.41
CA PHE A 48 -4.46 -1.42 1.51
C PHE A 48 -4.49 -2.80 2.20
N LEU A 49 -3.63 -3.71 1.74
CA LEU A 49 -3.56 -5.07 2.27
C LEU A 49 -3.11 -5.09 3.74
N LEU A 50 -2.17 -4.21 4.13
CA LEU A 50 -1.68 -4.10 5.49
C LEU A 50 -2.77 -3.60 6.45
N ILE A 51 -3.51 -2.56 6.06
CA ILE A 51 -4.64 -2.07 6.87
C ILE A 51 -5.75 -3.13 6.94
N LYS A 52 -6.04 -3.83 5.84
CA LYS A 52 -7.02 -4.93 5.85
C LYS A 52 -6.58 -6.10 6.72
N PHE A 53 -5.28 -6.42 6.74
CA PHE A 53 -4.70 -7.44 7.61
C PHE A 53 -4.85 -7.08 9.10
N LEU A 54 -4.54 -5.83 9.47
CA LEU A 54 -4.68 -5.35 10.84
C LEU A 54 -6.15 -5.33 11.27
N LEU A 55 -7.02 -4.80 10.41
CA LEU A 55 -8.42 -4.50 10.71
C LEU A 55 -9.37 -5.29 9.81
N ILE A 56 -9.33 -6.62 9.95
CA ILE A 56 -10.02 -7.55 9.03
C ILE A 56 -11.54 -7.36 8.97
N GLN A 57 -12.15 -6.85 10.04
CA GLN A 57 -13.58 -6.59 10.16
C GLN A 57 -14.02 -5.27 9.51
N LEU A 58 -13.09 -4.37 9.14
CA LEU A 58 -13.44 -3.12 8.48
C LEU A 58 -13.99 -3.35 7.07
N ARG A 59 -15.00 -2.55 6.71
CA ARG A 59 -15.53 -2.49 5.34
C ARG A 59 -14.43 -2.03 4.37
N TYR A 60 -14.39 -2.64 3.19
CA TYR A 60 -13.35 -2.36 2.18
C TYR A 60 -13.22 -0.88 1.83
N TRP A 61 -14.32 -0.12 1.77
CA TRP A 61 -14.28 1.30 1.47
C TRP A 61 -13.60 2.13 2.57
N LYS A 62 -13.75 1.73 3.85
CA LYS A 62 -13.05 2.38 4.97
C LYS A 62 -11.57 2.11 4.90
N VAL A 63 -11.18 0.88 4.55
CA VAL A 63 -9.78 0.50 4.35
C VAL A 63 -9.17 1.31 3.21
N ALA A 64 -9.86 1.44 2.07
CA ALA A 64 -9.42 2.27 0.95
C ALA A 64 -9.16 3.72 1.38
N LEU A 65 -10.10 4.32 2.11
CA LEU A 65 -9.97 5.70 2.58
C LEU A 65 -8.80 5.87 3.55
N ILE A 66 -8.64 4.95 4.52
CA ILE A 66 -7.54 5.00 5.49
C ILE A 66 -6.19 4.86 4.77
N SER A 67 -6.05 3.86 3.90
CA SER A 67 -4.80 3.63 3.17
C SER A 67 -4.44 4.80 2.26
N LEU A 68 -5.42 5.40 1.56
CA LEU A 68 -5.17 6.56 0.69
C LEU A 68 -4.75 7.76 1.52
N SER A 69 -5.44 8.00 2.63
CA SER A 69 -5.10 9.08 3.56
C SER A 69 -3.67 8.91 4.06
N ILE A 70 -3.26 7.70 4.48
CA ILE A 70 -1.90 7.45 4.95
C ILE A 70 -0.88 7.73 3.84
N CYS A 71 -1.10 7.24 2.61
CA CYS A 71 -0.18 7.49 1.50
C CYS A 71 -0.04 8.99 1.22
N TYR A 72 -1.15 9.73 1.22
CA TYR A 72 -1.12 11.19 1.01
C TYR A 72 -0.44 11.93 2.17
N PHE A 73 -0.66 11.52 3.42
CA PHE A 73 0.04 12.11 4.55
C PHE A 73 1.55 11.86 4.47
N ILE A 74 1.97 10.65 4.08
CA ILE A 74 3.38 10.33 3.88
C ILE A 74 3.96 11.22 2.78
N GLU A 75 3.28 11.37 1.66
CA GLU A 75 3.73 12.17 0.52
C GLU A 75 3.80 13.67 0.86
N ILE A 76 2.78 14.21 1.53
CA ILE A 76 2.77 15.60 2.00
C ILE A 76 3.86 15.83 3.07
N SER A 77 4.15 14.83 3.91
CA SER A 77 5.23 14.92 4.90
C SER A 77 6.61 15.12 4.27
N GLN A 78 6.76 14.88 2.97
CA GLN A 78 8.00 15.13 2.23
C GLN A 78 8.26 16.61 1.98
N LEU A 79 7.22 17.46 2.02
CA LEU A 79 7.35 18.92 1.99
C LEU A 79 7.81 19.49 3.34
N TYR A 80 7.80 18.67 4.40
CA TYR A 80 8.23 19.06 5.74
C TYR A 80 9.69 18.69 5.98
N HIS A 81 10.56 19.69 6.09
CA HIS A 81 12.03 19.53 6.11
C HIS A 81 12.68 19.75 7.48
N ALA A 82 12.06 19.27 8.56
CA ALA A 82 12.70 19.35 9.87
C ALA A 82 13.90 18.40 10.02
N PRO A 83 14.92 18.74 10.84
CA PRO A 83 16.10 17.89 11.01
C PRO A 83 15.77 16.47 11.48
N TRP A 84 14.80 16.32 12.40
CA TRP A 84 14.41 15.03 12.95
C TRP A 84 13.78 14.10 11.91
N ILE A 85 12.94 14.62 11.00
CA ILE A 85 12.29 13.78 9.97
C ILE A 85 13.28 13.43 8.86
N ASN A 86 14.20 14.35 8.53
CA ASN A 86 15.26 14.09 7.57
C ASN A 86 16.24 13.02 8.09
N GLN A 87 16.54 13.00 9.38
CA GLN A 87 17.33 11.92 10.00
C GLN A 87 16.66 10.55 9.81
N ILE A 88 15.34 10.47 9.98
CA ILE A 88 14.60 9.22 9.74
C ILE A 88 14.67 8.85 8.25
N ARG A 89 14.43 9.79 7.33
CA ARG A 89 14.51 9.56 5.87
C ARG A 89 15.89 9.10 5.42
N ASN A 90 16.95 9.52 6.09
CA ASN A 90 18.31 9.08 5.79
C ASN A 90 18.62 7.64 6.24
N THR A 91 17.72 6.99 6.98
CA THR A 91 17.83 5.55 7.26
C THR A 91 17.23 4.74 6.11
N THR A 92 17.73 3.53 5.87
CA THR A 92 17.21 2.66 4.80
C THR A 92 15.72 2.34 4.94
N ILE A 93 15.27 2.10 6.18
CA ILE A 93 13.86 1.82 6.48
C ILE A 93 13.01 3.08 6.29
N GLY A 94 13.50 4.23 6.78
CA GLY A 94 12.79 5.50 6.62
C GLY A 94 12.69 5.94 5.15
N ALA A 95 13.73 5.74 4.35
CA ALA A 95 13.70 6.00 2.90
C ALA A 95 12.66 5.14 2.19
N LEU A 96 12.54 3.85 2.55
CA LEU A 96 11.56 2.92 1.98
C LEU A 96 10.11 3.26 2.37
N VAL A 97 9.90 3.75 3.60
CA VAL A 97 8.55 4.02 4.12
C VAL A 97 8.09 5.44 3.78
N LEU A 98 8.96 6.44 3.95
CA LEU A 98 8.62 7.87 3.82
C LEU A 98 8.97 8.48 2.46
N GLY A 99 9.77 7.78 1.65
CA GLY A 99 10.23 8.26 0.34
C GLY A 99 11.16 9.47 0.40
N HIS A 100 11.50 10.00 -0.77
CA HIS A 100 12.30 11.21 -0.94
C HIS A 100 11.70 12.07 -2.06
N GLY A 101 11.25 13.27 -1.71
CA GLY A 101 10.84 14.29 -2.66
C GLY A 101 9.42 14.11 -3.19
N PHE A 102 8.63 15.16 -3.07
CA PHE A 102 7.20 15.16 -3.38
C PHE A 102 6.94 15.13 -4.89
N LEU A 103 6.09 14.20 -5.35
CA LEU A 103 5.65 14.09 -6.73
C LEU A 103 4.12 14.03 -6.84
N TRP A 104 3.54 14.92 -7.64
CA TRP A 104 2.10 14.89 -7.94
C TRP A 104 1.66 13.60 -8.64
N SER A 105 2.55 12.97 -9.42
CA SER A 105 2.31 11.66 -10.03
C SER A 105 1.98 10.59 -9.00
N ASP A 106 2.57 10.69 -7.81
CA ASP A 106 2.48 9.66 -6.78
C ASP A 106 1.08 9.68 -6.16
N MET A 107 0.49 10.87 -6.00
CA MET A 107 -0.92 10.98 -5.59
C MET A 107 -1.87 10.26 -6.55
N ILE A 108 -1.64 10.41 -7.86
CA ILE A 108 -2.43 9.72 -8.89
C ILE A 108 -2.17 8.21 -8.83
N ALA A 109 -0.90 7.81 -8.73
CA ALA A 109 -0.49 6.41 -8.63
C ALA A 109 -1.15 5.71 -7.43
N TYR A 110 -1.18 6.37 -6.27
CA TYR A 110 -1.79 5.84 -5.06
C TYR A 110 -3.31 5.71 -5.17
N THR A 111 -3.97 6.71 -5.79
CA THR A 111 -5.40 6.64 -6.08
C THR A 111 -5.73 5.46 -7.00
N VAL A 112 -4.96 5.30 -8.07
CA VAL A 112 -5.13 4.20 -9.03
C VAL A 112 -4.89 2.85 -8.36
N GLY A 113 -3.80 2.70 -7.61
CA GLY A 113 -3.48 1.46 -6.90
C GLY A 113 -4.55 1.05 -5.90
N ILE A 114 -5.05 2.01 -5.11
CA ILE A 114 -6.14 1.75 -4.15
C ILE A 114 -7.46 1.43 -4.85
N ALA A 115 -7.79 2.13 -5.94
CA ALA A 115 -8.99 1.83 -6.71
C ALA A 115 -8.93 0.40 -7.26
N ILE A 116 -7.80 -0.01 -7.86
CA ILE A 116 -7.61 -1.36 -8.42
C ILE A 116 -7.81 -2.42 -7.33
N VAL A 117 -7.08 -2.35 -6.22
CA VAL A 117 -7.19 -3.38 -5.16
C VAL A 117 -8.57 -3.37 -4.50
N TYR A 118 -9.21 -2.20 -4.36
CA TYR A 118 -10.56 -2.08 -3.85
C TYR A 118 -11.56 -2.81 -4.76
N PHE A 119 -11.52 -2.60 -6.08
CA PHE A 119 -12.41 -3.27 -7.03
C PHE A 119 -12.16 -4.78 -7.10
N ILE A 120 -10.90 -5.21 -7.06
CA ILE A 120 -10.55 -6.64 -7.03
C ILE A 120 -11.11 -7.30 -5.77
N THR A 121 -10.89 -6.71 -4.60
CA THR A 121 -11.35 -7.26 -3.32
C THR A 121 -12.87 -7.21 -3.17
N LEU A 122 -13.52 -6.17 -3.70
CA LEU A 122 -14.97 -6.06 -3.74
C LEU A 122 -15.59 -7.13 -4.66
N SER A 123 -15.01 -7.35 -5.84
CA SER A 123 -15.46 -8.37 -6.79
C SER A 123 -15.31 -9.77 -6.21
N SER A 124 -14.17 -10.05 -5.56
CA SER A 124 -13.93 -11.32 -4.86
C SER A 124 -14.90 -11.54 -3.70
N SER A 125 -15.39 -10.49 -3.06
CA SER A 125 -16.40 -10.57 -1.99
C SER A 125 -17.83 -10.75 -2.49
N ARG A 126 -18.12 -10.45 -3.76
CA ARG A 126 -19.45 -10.56 -4.37
C ARG A 126 -19.66 -11.84 -5.19
N GLY A 127 -18.56 -12.48 -5.61
CA GLY A 127 -18.57 -13.74 -6.37
C GLY A 127 -18.68 -15.01 -5.51
N VAL A 128 -19.04 -14.87 -4.23
CA VAL A 128 -19.31 -15.94 -3.25
C VAL A 128 -20.65 -15.66 -2.59
#